data_AF-A0A0W8FQA9-F1
#
_entry.id   AF-A0A0W8FQA9-F1
#
_cell.length_a   1.000
_cell.length_b   1.000
_cell.length_c   1.000
_cell.angle_alpha   90.00
_cell.angle_beta   90.00
_cell.angle_gamma   90.00
#
_symmetry.space_group_name_H-M   'P 1'
#
loop_
_entity.id
_entity.type
_entity.pdbx_description
1 polymer ?
#
loop_
_entity_poly.entity_id
_entity_poly.type
_entity_poly.pdbx_seq_one_letter_code
_entity_poly.pdbx_strand_id
1 'polypeptide(L)'
;MKNCIKKPLIILSALIIVSCSTSYKIIKEEPIKNIPDKKYETIIRLNTPDSEPLEPEAGYVYVEPGGNVKTDFPREDIVNNIDILNKYKLFNRNYMGKFVIKDSKGKVRGYYEILPEYRTIVWERGDDILLQIIIPHSMMNIIGDGPNDGRKSGGSHGGGR
;
A
#
# COMPACT_ATOMS: atom_id res chain seq x y z
N MET A 1 -7.53 -64.95 -35.87
CA MET A 1 -6.34 -64.10 -36.09
C MET A 1 -6.84 -62.77 -36.67
N LYS A 2 -7.01 -61.75 -35.81
CA LYS A 2 -6.12 -60.58 -35.67
C LYS A 2 -5.96 -59.78 -36.98
N ASN A 3 -6.62 -58.61 -37.06
CA ASN A 3 -5.95 -57.30 -37.17
C ASN A 3 -6.98 -56.17 -37.40
N CYS A 4 -7.55 -55.64 -36.32
CA CYS A 4 -8.28 -54.37 -36.35
C CYS A 4 -7.26 -53.22 -36.42
N ILE A 5 -7.34 -52.46 -37.51
CA ILE A 5 -6.58 -51.22 -37.73
C ILE A 5 -6.98 -50.21 -36.65
N LYS A 6 -6.09 -49.99 -35.67
CA LYS A 6 -6.23 -48.93 -34.68
C LYS A 6 -5.85 -47.60 -35.35
N LYS A 7 -6.83 -46.73 -35.58
CA LYS A 7 -6.56 -45.32 -35.89
C LYS A 7 -6.32 -44.59 -34.57
N PRO A 8 -5.13 -44.03 -34.29
CA PRO A 8 -5.02 -43.05 -33.22
C PRO A 8 -5.64 -41.74 -33.73
N LEU A 9 -6.81 -41.41 -33.18
CA LEU A 9 -7.39 -40.08 -33.26
C LEU A 9 -6.44 -39.14 -32.50
N ILE A 10 -5.56 -38.46 -33.23
CA ILE A 10 -4.70 -37.41 -32.68
C ILE A 10 -5.63 -36.24 -32.37
N ILE A 11 -6.16 -36.22 -31.14
CA ILE A 11 -6.82 -35.06 -30.57
C ILE A 11 -5.71 -34.04 -30.34
N LEU A 12 -5.52 -33.16 -31.32
CA LEU A 12 -4.69 -31.98 -31.20
C LEU A 12 -5.35 -31.08 -30.15
N SER A 13 -4.97 -31.31 -28.89
CA SER A 13 -5.31 -30.46 -27.76
C SER A 13 -4.66 -29.11 -28.01
N ALA A 14 -5.38 -28.21 -28.68
CA ALA A 14 -5.07 -26.80 -28.71
C ALA A 14 -5.24 -26.27 -27.28
N LEU A 15 -4.22 -26.51 -26.46
CA LEU A 15 -4.01 -25.85 -25.19
C LEU A 15 -3.69 -24.40 -25.56
N ILE A 16 -4.74 -23.61 -25.78
CA ILE A 16 -4.60 -22.15 -25.83
C ILE A 16 -4.18 -21.78 -24.42
N ILE A 17 -2.87 -21.58 -24.29
CA ILE A 17 -2.25 -20.92 -23.15
C ILE A 17 -2.91 -19.54 -23.15
N VAL A 18 -3.98 -19.38 -22.36
CA VAL A 18 -4.53 -18.07 -22.06
C VAL A 18 -3.40 -17.36 -21.35
N SER A 19 -2.69 -16.53 -22.11
CA SER A 19 -1.66 -15.65 -21.63
C SER A 19 -2.24 -14.91 -20.43
N CYS A 20 -1.73 -15.22 -19.24
CA CYS A 20 -1.98 -14.44 -18.04
C CYS A 20 -1.22 -13.12 -18.16
N SER A 21 -1.57 -12.30 -19.16
CA SER A 21 -1.22 -10.90 -19.23
C SER A 21 -2.16 -10.19 -18.28
N THR A 22 -1.95 -10.34 -16.98
CA THR A 22 -2.63 -9.48 -16.00
C THR A 22 -2.03 -8.09 -16.17
N SER A 23 -2.67 -7.28 -17.01
CA SER A 23 -2.32 -5.87 -17.17
C SER A 23 -2.66 -5.14 -15.88
N TYR A 24 -1.67 -4.50 -15.28
CA TYR A 24 -1.90 -3.57 -14.19
C TYR A 24 -2.49 -2.28 -14.74
N LYS A 25 -3.57 -1.80 -14.15
CA LYS A 25 -4.15 -0.51 -14.49
C LYS A 25 -3.90 0.47 -13.37
N ILE A 26 -3.38 1.65 -13.71
CA ILE A 26 -3.27 2.76 -12.76
C ILE A 26 -4.63 3.47 -12.73
N ILE A 27 -5.20 3.60 -11.53
CA ILE A 27 -6.42 4.34 -11.30
C ILE A 27 -6.06 5.76 -10.86
N LYS A 28 -6.77 6.73 -11.43
CA LYS A 28 -6.63 8.13 -11.06
C LYS A 28 -7.22 8.35 -9.67
N GLU A 29 -6.46 9.04 -8.83
CA GLU A 29 -6.90 9.45 -7.51
C GLU A 29 -8.02 10.48 -7.61
N GLU A 30 -9.03 10.31 -6.76
CA GLU A 30 -10.17 11.22 -6.67
C GLU A 30 -10.27 11.76 -5.24
N PRO A 31 -9.98 13.05 -5.02
CA PRO A 31 -10.06 13.65 -3.69
C PRO A 31 -11.51 13.79 -3.27
N ILE A 32 -11.76 13.62 -1.97
CA ILE A 32 -13.07 13.79 -1.36
C ILE A 32 -12.97 14.69 -0.14
N LYS A 33 -14.08 15.32 0.25
CA LYS A 33 -14.10 16.23 1.41
C LYS A 33 -13.94 15.48 2.73
N ASN A 34 -14.64 14.36 2.89
CA ASN A 34 -14.69 13.57 4.12
C ASN A 34 -14.77 12.08 3.79
N ILE A 35 -14.15 11.25 4.62
CA ILE A 35 -14.38 9.79 4.63
C ILE A 35 -15.80 9.55 5.18
N PRO A 36 -16.66 8.76 4.53
CA PRO A 36 -18.00 8.48 5.03
C PRO A 36 -17.98 7.87 6.44
N ASP A 37 -18.86 8.37 7.31
CA ASP A 37 -19.03 7.81 8.65
C ASP A 37 -19.93 6.56 8.58
N LYS A 38 -19.29 5.41 8.40
CA LYS A 38 -19.95 4.11 8.29
C LYS A 38 -19.02 2.98 8.72
N LYS A 39 -19.57 1.78 8.82
CA LYS A 39 -18.79 0.58 9.10
C LYS A 39 -18.01 0.13 7.88
N TYR A 40 -16.72 -0.10 8.08
CA TYR A 40 -15.80 -0.67 7.10
C TYR A 40 -15.53 -2.14 7.43
N GLU A 41 -15.14 -2.93 6.42
CA GLU A 41 -14.75 -4.33 6.62
C GLU A 41 -13.39 -4.42 7.31
N THR A 42 -12.48 -3.54 6.93
CA THR A 42 -11.12 -3.47 7.47
C THR A 42 -10.67 -2.02 7.50
N ILE A 43 -9.95 -1.63 8.54
CA ILE A 43 -9.23 -0.37 8.60
C ILE A 43 -7.75 -0.70 8.78
N ILE A 44 -6.92 -0.19 7.88
CA ILE A 44 -5.47 -0.36 7.90
C ILE A 44 -4.88 0.96 8.39
N ARG A 45 -4.22 0.95 9.55
CA ARG A 45 -3.47 2.09 10.07
C ARG A 45 -2.06 2.06 9.48
N LEU A 46 -1.61 3.19 8.95
CA LEU A 46 -0.28 3.37 8.37
C LEU A 46 0.59 4.12 9.39
N ASN A 47 1.58 3.44 9.97
CA ASN A 47 2.47 4.04 10.97
C ASN A 47 3.74 4.58 10.29
N THR A 48 4.14 5.81 10.62
CA THR A 48 5.36 6.44 10.11
C THR A 48 6.57 5.50 10.29
N PRO A 49 7.34 5.24 9.23
CA PRO A 49 8.58 4.48 9.34
C PRO A 49 9.65 5.32 10.05
N ASP A 50 10.01 4.87 11.27
CA ASP A 50 11.13 5.31 12.13
C ASP A 50 11.20 6.78 12.60
N SER A 51 10.25 7.15 13.45
CA SER A 51 10.46 8.21 14.45
C SER A 51 10.13 7.69 15.86
N GLU A 52 11.05 7.90 16.80
CA GLU A 52 10.72 7.99 18.23
C GLU A 52 10.39 9.47 18.52
N PRO A 53 9.19 9.82 19.01
CA PRO A 53 8.04 8.96 19.26
C PRO A 53 7.29 8.54 17.97
N LEU A 54 6.54 7.44 18.06
CA LEU A 54 5.70 6.79 17.01
C LEU A 54 4.59 7.68 16.40
N GLU A 55 4.61 8.98 16.66
CA GLU A 55 3.64 9.95 16.20
C GLU A 55 4.34 10.99 15.30
N PRO A 56 3.72 11.38 14.18
CA PRO A 56 2.32 11.17 13.82
C PRO A 56 2.07 10.06 12.79
N GLU A 57 0.93 9.36 12.90
CA GLU A 57 0.46 8.35 11.94
C GLU A 57 0.53 8.87 10.49
N ALA A 58 1.01 8.04 9.56
CA ALA A 58 1.16 8.41 8.15
C ALA A 58 -0.19 8.49 7.44
N GLY A 59 -1.16 7.68 7.87
CA GLY A 59 -2.50 7.65 7.27
C GLY A 59 -3.35 6.47 7.71
N TYR A 60 -4.51 6.34 7.08
CA TYR A 60 -5.46 5.25 7.25
C TYR A 60 -6.07 4.83 5.91
N VAL A 61 -6.31 3.54 5.75
CA VAL A 61 -7.05 2.98 4.61
C VAL A 61 -8.30 2.28 5.13
N TYR A 62 -9.43 2.62 4.55
CA TYR A 62 -10.76 2.12 4.91
C TYR A 62 -11.27 1.23 3.78
N VAL A 63 -11.48 -0.04 4.07
CA VAL A 63 -11.85 -1.04 3.06
C VAL A 63 -13.35 -1.28 3.08
N GLU A 64 -14.00 -1.14 1.93
CA GLU A 64 -15.42 -1.48 1.79
C GLU A 64 -15.66 -2.99 1.93
N PRO A 65 -16.88 -3.41 2.31
CA PRO A 65 -17.29 -4.81 2.19
C PRO A 65 -17.04 -5.39 0.79
N GLY A 66 -16.24 -6.46 0.72
CA GLY A 66 -15.81 -7.10 -0.53
C GLY A 66 -14.79 -6.28 -1.33
N GLY A 67 -14.17 -5.27 -0.72
CA GLY A 67 -13.03 -4.54 -1.25
C GLY A 67 -11.74 -5.30 -0.98
N ASN A 68 -11.05 -5.78 -2.01
CA ASN A 68 -9.72 -6.38 -1.87
C ASN A 68 -8.65 -5.30 -1.98
N VAL A 69 -8.48 -4.46 -0.95
CA VAL A 69 -7.46 -3.40 -0.92
C VAL A 69 -6.29 -3.82 -0.05
N LYS A 70 -5.07 -3.70 -0.58
CA LYS A 70 -3.80 -3.93 0.13
C LYS A 70 -2.93 -2.69 0.05
N THR A 71 -1.98 -2.54 0.96
CA THR A 71 -0.95 -1.50 0.88
C THR A 71 0.43 -2.14 0.76
N ASP A 72 1.41 -1.41 0.23
CA ASP A 72 2.83 -1.80 0.29
C ASP A 72 3.59 -1.07 1.41
N PHE A 73 2.86 -0.46 2.35
CA PHE A 73 3.48 0.37 3.37
C PHE A 73 4.23 -0.49 4.40
N PRO A 74 5.46 -0.10 4.82
CA PRO A 74 6.30 -0.96 5.65
C PRO A 74 5.73 -1.28 7.04
N ARG A 75 4.97 -0.35 7.62
CA ARG A 75 4.38 -0.48 8.96
C ARG A 75 2.88 -0.25 8.89
N GLU A 76 2.14 -1.33 8.73
CA GLU A 76 0.68 -1.34 8.76
C GLU A 76 0.13 -2.18 9.91
N ASP A 77 -0.96 -1.72 10.52
CA ASP A 77 -1.72 -2.47 11.52
C ASP A 77 -3.20 -2.54 11.12
N ILE A 78 -3.81 -3.71 11.25
CA ILE A 78 -5.27 -3.85 11.11
C ILE A 78 -5.93 -3.43 12.42
N VAL A 79 -6.81 -2.44 12.35
CA VAL A 79 -7.55 -1.93 13.52
C VAL A 79 -9.05 -2.09 13.30
N ASN A 80 -9.76 -2.44 14.38
CA ASN A 80 -11.22 -2.65 14.33
C ASN A 80 -12.00 -1.34 14.39
N ASN A 81 -11.39 -0.30 14.95
CA ASN A 81 -11.97 1.03 15.07
C ASN A 81 -10.86 2.07 15.15
N ILE A 82 -11.18 3.28 14.71
CA ILE A 82 -10.40 4.48 15.01
C ILE A 82 -11.02 5.04 16.29
N ASP A 83 -10.69 4.40 17.42
CA ASP A 83 -11.14 4.87 18.73
C ASP A 83 -10.62 6.29 18.99
N ILE A 84 -11.36 7.01 19.84
CA ILE A 84 -11.20 8.42 20.22
C ILE A 84 -9.73 8.88 20.09
N LEU A 85 -9.44 9.51 18.95
CA LEU A 85 -8.14 10.09 18.70
C LEU A 85 -7.90 11.21 19.72
N ASN A 86 -6.75 11.18 20.39
CA ASN A 86 -6.29 12.32 21.20
C ASN A 86 -6.26 13.58 20.32
N LYS A 87 -6.40 14.77 20.91
CA LYS A 87 -6.42 16.08 20.23
C LYS A 87 -5.29 16.24 19.20
N TYR A 88 -4.09 15.75 19.50
CA TYR A 88 -2.93 15.78 18.58
C TYR A 88 -3.13 14.89 17.35
N LYS A 89 -3.63 13.67 17.54
CA LYS A 89 -3.95 12.75 16.44
C LYS A 89 -5.10 13.27 15.58
N LEU A 90 -6.11 13.86 16.22
CA LEU A 90 -7.23 14.51 15.51
C LEU A 90 -6.74 15.72 14.69
N PHE A 91 -5.82 16.52 15.24
CA PHE A 91 -5.21 17.63 14.53
C PHE A 91 -4.50 17.15 13.27
N ASN A 92 -3.62 16.15 13.35
CA ASN A 92 -2.90 15.62 12.19
C ASN A 92 -3.84 15.05 11.12
N ARG A 93 -4.88 14.32 11.54
CA ARG A 93 -5.91 13.79 10.63
C ARG A 93 -6.69 14.88 9.87
N ASN A 94 -6.85 16.06 10.45
CA ASN A 94 -7.49 17.19 9.77
C ASN A 94 -6.65 17.72 8.59
N TYR A 95 -5.33 17.52 8.61
CA TYR A 95 -4.42 17.93 7.52
C TYR A 95 -4.18 16.83 6.48
N MET A 96 -4.63 15.60 6.74
CA MET A 96 -4.52 14.51 5.77
C MET A 96 -5.44 14.75 4.57
N GLY A 97 -4.86 14.55 3.37
CA GLY A 97 -5.63 14.45 2.13
C GLY A 97 -6.52 13.22 2.18
N LYS A 98 -7.76 13.33 1.67
CA LYS A 98 -8.76 12.27 1.71
C LYS A 98 -9.16 11.90 0.30
N PHE A 99 -9.23 10.60 0.01
CA PHE A 99 -9.40 10.08 -1.33
C PHE A 99 -10.32 8.88 -1.35
N VAL A 100 -11.01 8.68 -2.47
CA VAL A 100 -11.79 7.47 -2.74
C VAL A 100 -11.00 6.51 -3.61
N ILE A 101 -11.07 5.21 -3.27
CA ILE A 101 -10.53 4.12 -4.08
C ILE A 101 -11.69 3.56 -4.90
N LYS A 102 -11.70 3.84 -6.20
CA LYS A 102 -12.64 3.23 -7.14
C LYS A 102 -11.89 2.22 -8.01
N ASP A 103 -12.57 1.15 -8.41
CA ASP A 103 -12.06 0.28 -9.47
C ASP A 103 -12.26 0.93 -10.86
N SER A 104 -11.76 0.29 -11.90
CA SER A 104 -11.90 0.76 -13.28
C SER A 104 -13.34 0.92 -13.76
N LYS A 105 -14.28 0.24 -13.11
CA LYS A 105 -15.71 0.27 -13.41
C LYS A 105 -16.44 1.33 -12.60
N GLY A 106 -15.73 2.05 -11.73
CA GLY A 106 -16.27 3.11 -10.87
C GLY A 106 -16.87 2.62 -9.57
N LYS A 107 -16.78 1.32 -9.23
CA LYS A 107 -17.24 0.79 -7.95
C LYS A 107 -16.27 1.23 -6.85
N VAL A 108 -16.80 1.74 -5.75
CA VAL A 108 -16.00 2.07 -4.56
C VAL A 108 -15.50 0.78 -3.92
N ARG A 109 -14.19 0.68 -3.76
CA ARG A 109 -13.49 -0.42 -3.07
C ARG A 109 -13.00 -0.02 -1.69
N GLY A 110 -12.93 1.28 -1.42
CA GLY A 110 -12.48 1.82 -0.14
C GLY A 110 -12.23 3.32 -0.21
N TYR A 111 -11.60 3.82 0.84
CA TYR A 111 -11.13 5.18 0.97
C TYR A 111 -9.76 5.17 1.63
N TYR A 112 -9.01 6.25 1.51
CA TYR A 112 -7.81 6.44 2.31
C TYR A 112 -7.64 7.91 2.67
N GLU A 113 -6.97 8.14 3.77
CA GLU A 113 -6.46 9.45 4.14
C GLU A 113 -4.97 9.33 4.49
N ILE A 114 -4.17 10.26 4.00
CA ILE A 114 -2.72 10.18 4.14
C ILE A 114 -2.13 11.58 4.29
N LEU A 115 -1.02 11.67 5.03
CA LEU A 115 -0.28 12.91 5.17
C LEU A 115 0.25 13.38 3.80
N PRO A 116 0.25 14.70 3.53
CA PRO A 116 0.53 15.25 2.20
C PRO A 116 1.97 15.02 1.71
N GLU A 117 2.91 14.71 2.59
CA GLU A 117 4.27 14.34 2.22
C GLU A 117 4.38 12.97 1.51
N TYR A 118 3.42 12.07 1.71
CA TYR A 118 3.38 10.78 1.02
C TYR A 118 2.67 10.92 -0.31
N ARG A 119 3.20 10.24 -1.33
CA ARG A 119 2.51 10.11 -2.62
C ARG A 119 1.91 8.72 -2.73
N THR A 120 0.79 8.62 -3.44
CA THR A 120 0.09 7.35 -3.61
C THR A 120 -0.06 7.01 -5.10
N ILE A 121 -0.13 5.71 -5.39
CA ILE A 121 -0.49 5.17 -6.70
C ILE A 121 -1.47 4.03 -6.46
N VAL A 122 -2.64 4.10 -7.10
CA VAL A 122 -3.64 3.03 -7.02
C VAL A 122 -3.49 2.10 -8.21
N TRP A 123 -3.08 0.87 -7.94
CA TRP A 123 -2.96 -0.19 -8.93
C TRP A 123 -4.15 -1.13 -8.84
N GLU A 124 -4.77 -1.43 -9.98
CA GLU A 124 -5.83 -2.43 -10.09
C GLU A 124 -5.32 -3.64 -10.87
N ARG A 125 -5.60 -4.83 -10.35
CA ARG A 125 -5.34 -6.12 -10.97
C ARG A 125 -6.51 -7.06 -10.74
N GLY A 126 -7.41 -7.16 -11.73
CA GLY A 126 -8.64 -7.95 -11.57
C GLY A 126 -9.52 -7.35 -10.47
N ASP A 127 -9.81 -8.13 -9.42
CA ASP A 127 -10.57 -7.66 -8.26
C ASP A 127 -9.67 -7.06 -7.15
N ASP A 128 -8.35 -7.18 -7.27
CA ASP A 128 -7.39 -6.69 -6.29
C ASP A 128 -7.00 -5.24 -6.56
N ILE A 129 -6.90 -4.46 -5.50
CA ILE A 129 -6.34 -3.12 -5.48
C ILE A 129 -5.09 -3.11 -4.60
N LEU A 130 -4.00 -2.58 -5.14
CA LEU A 130 -2.81 -2.21 -4.36
C LEU A 130 -2.73 -0.69 -4.28
N LEU A 131 -2.82 -0.16 -3.07
CA LEU A 131 -2.47 1.23 -2.75
C LEU A 131 -0.98 1.29 -2.47
N GLN A 132 -0.20 1.67 -3.48
CA GLN A 132 1.22 1.90 -3.32
C GLN A 132 1.47 3.26 -2.68
N ILE A 133 2.29 3.29 -1.62
CA ILE A 133 2.62 4.51 -0.87
C ILE A 133 4.12 4.78 -1.02
N ILE A 134 4.44 5.90 -1.66
CA ILE A 134 5.79 6.35 -1.93
C ILE A 134 6.24 7.25 -0.78
N ILE A 135 7.22 6.75 -0.04
CA ILE A 135 7.90 7.49 1.03
C ILE A 135 8.89 8.47 0.39
N PRO A 136 8.82 9.77 0.68
CA PRO A 136 9.74 10.75 0.10
C PRO A 136 11.20 10.48 0.52
N HIS A 137 12.14 10.65 -0.42
CA HIS A 137 13.57 10.39 -0.21
C HIS A 137 14.17 11.14 1.00
N SER A 138 13.64 12.32 1.36
CA SER A 138 14.08 13.08 2.53
C SER A 138 13.79 12.35 3.85
N MET A 139 12.77 11.51 3.91
CA MET A 139 12.49 10.63 5.06
C MET A 139 13.36 9.36 5.02
N MET A 140 13.77 8.93 3.83
CA MET A 140 14.56 7.72 3.60
C MET A 140 15.99 7.80 4.18
N ASN A 141 16.57 9.00 4.27
CA ASN A 141 17.90 9.21 4.89
C ASN A 141 17.87 9.13 6.43
N ILE A 142 16.69 9.21 7.06
CA ILE A 142 16.50 8.96 8.49
C ILE A 142 16.37 7.44 8.75
N ILE A 143 15.86 6.71 7.75
CA ILE A 143 15.62 5.25 7.77
C ILE A 143 16.93 4.44 7.67
N GLY A 144 18.07 5.08 7.36
CA GLY A 144 19.35 4.42 7.09
C GLY A 144 20.42 4.47 8.18
N ASP A 145 20.31 5.36 9.18
CA ASP A 145 21.30 5.48 10.27
C ASP A 145 20.72 4.92 11.57
N GLY A 146 20.59 3.59 11.62
CA GLY A 146 20.75 2.92 12.91
C GLY A 146 22.12 3.28 13.50
N PRO A 147 22.30 3.25 14.84
CA PRO A 147 23.60 3.53 15.43
C PRO A 147 24.61 2.54 14.85
N ASN A 148 25.41 3.02 13.91
CA ASN A 148 26.58 2.31 13.44
C ASN A 148 27.57 2.31 14.61
N ASP A 149 27.44 1.28 15.46
CA ASP A 149 28.52 0.71 16.27
C ASP A 149 29.59 0.08 15.35
N GLY A 150 29.98 0.82 14.31
CA GLY A 150 31.03 0.52 13.37
C GLY A 150 32.24 1.32 13.76
N ARG A 151 33.07 0.74 14.64
CA ARG A 151 34.49 1.09 14.82
C ARG A 151 35.10 1.62 13.49
N LYS A 152 35.30 2.93 13.39
CA LYS A 152 36.41 3.49 12.62
C LYS A 152 37.38 4.13 13.60
N SER A 153 38.29 3.28 14.06
CA SER A 153 39.62 3.72 14.49
C SER A 153 40.28 4.53 13.38
N GLY A 154 40.80 5.70 13.75
CA GLY A 154 41.55 6.62 12.90
C GLY A 154 41.24 8.05 13.36
N GLY A 155 41.98 8.69 14.25
CA GLY A 155 43.42 8.66 14.41
C GLY A 155 44.04 9.92 13.80
N SER A 156 44.06 10.98 14.61
CA SER A 156 45.07 12.06 14.65
C SER A 156 45.00 13.28 13.72
N HIS A 157 45.20 14.44 14.40
CA HIS A 157 45.68 15.78 14.02
C HIS A 157 44.58 16.85 13.81
N GLY A 158 44.56 18.01 14.49
CA GLY A 158 45.48 18.65 15.43
C GLY A 158 45.48 20.16 15.18
N GLY A 159 45.28 20.97 16.24
CA GLY A 159 45.53 22.42 16.29
C GLY A 159 44.46 23.28 15.60
N GLY A 160 43.88 24.32 16.21
CA GLY A 160 44.47 25.24 17.17
C GLY A 160 45.04 26.47 16.44
N ARG A 161 44.17 27.42 16.10
CA ARG A 161 44.36 28.89 16.18
C ARG A 161 43.06 29.60 15.83
#